data_AF-A0A968IPR0-F1
#
_entry.id   AF-A0A968IPR0-F1
#
_cell.length_a   1.000
_cell.length_b   1.000
_cell.length_c   1.000
_cell.angle_alpha   90.00
_cell.angle_beta   90.00
_cell.angle_gamma   90.00
#
_symmetry.space_group_name_H-M   'P 1'
#
loop_
_entity.id
_entity.type
_entity.pdbx_description
1 polymer ?
#
loop_
_entity_poly.entity_id
_entity_poly.type
_entity_poly.pdbx_seq_one_letter_code
_entity_poly.pdbx_strand_id
1 'polypeptide(L)'
;MLKRASVNQVLVNPTKIHLSQGFLKVALDSNAYYHFRYGGTLDVIRYMEIAVSGNYAWISAPDVIGDPETTYQNWLTARRWLKQNFESSPVRMIPVWGWDTPKKFLNHYLQHSRIVGIGGLVMLMRQGKSKNLEERAIAYKMLRQLKALCQQYPQWFHIYGCNWTVALNPLRSLAYSTDSSLAWDGARYGLIILYP
;
A
#
# COMPACT_ATOMS: atom_id res chain seq x y z
N MET A 1 8.26 -12.31 -16.45
CA MET A 1 8.26 -13.15 -15.23
C MET A 1 6.88 -13.20 -14.58
N LEU A 2 6.36 -12.11 -14.00
CA LEU A 2 5.07 -12.10 -13.30
C LEU A 2 3.88 -12.62 -14.13
N LYS A 3 3.76 -12.19 -15.40
CA LYS A 3 2.74 -12.70 -16.33
C LYS A 3 2.85 -14.20 -16.59
N ARG A 4 4.07 -14.74 -16.65
CA ARG A 4 4.30 -16.20 -16.81
C ARG A 4 3.92 -16.98 -15.55
N ALA A 5 3.91 -16.32 -14.39
CA ALA A 5 3.43 -16.87 -13.12
C ALA A 5 1.92 -16.59 -12.89
N SER A 6 1.18 -16.25 -13.95
CA SER A 6 -0.27 -15.97 -13.90
C SER A 6 -0.68 -14.83 -12.94
N VAL A 7 0.26 -13.92 -12.63
CA VAL A 7 -0.06 -12.71 -11.88
C VAL A 7 -0.80 -11.75 -12.79
N ASN A 8 -2.06 -11.49 -12.44
CA ASN A 8 -2.99 -10.70 -13.26
C ASN A 8 -3.30 -9.31 -12.68
N GLN A 9 -2.83 -9.04 -11.47
CA GLN A 9 -3.07 -7.78 -10.76
C GLN A 9 -1.75 -7.17 -10.31
N VAL A 10 -1.58 -5.87 -10.50
CA VAL A 10 -0.36 -5.15 -10.10
C VAL A 10 -0.71 -3.79 -9.49
N LEU A 11 0.08 -3.39 -8.50
CA LEU A 11 0.15 -2.02 -8.00
C LEU A 11 1.36 -1.34 -8.68
N VAL A 12 1.16 -0.17 -9.26
CA VAL A 12 2.22 0.55 -9.99
C VAL A 12 2.30 2.01 -9.57
N ASN A 13 3.52 2.55 -9.60
CA ASN A 13 3.72 3.98 -9.39
C ASN A 13 3.38 4.75 -10.69
N PRO A 14 2.91 6.01 -10.59
CA PRO A 14 2.66 6.87 -11.74
C PRO A 14 3.88 7.00 -12.66
N THR A 15 5.07 7.11 -12.08
CA THR A 15 6.36 7.20 -12.80
C THR A 15 6.74 5.94 -13.57
N LYS A 16 6.06 4.81 -13.29
CA LYS A 16 6.35 3.48 -13.86
C LYS A 16 5.13 2.84 -14.50
N ILE A 17 4.14 3.64 -14.88
CA ILE A 17 2.87 3.14 -15.42
C ILE A 17 3.04 2.28 -16.67
N HIS A 18 4.03 2.57 -17.52
CA HIS A 18 4.33 1.76 -18.70
C HIS A 18 4.61 0.28 -18.37
N LEU A 19 5.04 -0.04 -17.14
CA LEU A 19 5.27 -1.41 -16.68
C LEU A 19 3.97 -2.19 -16.42
N SER A 20 2.81 -1.52 -16.36
CA SER A 20 1.50 -2.15 -16.14
C SER A 20 0.87 -2.70 -17.42
N GLN A 21 1.47 -2.45 -18.60
CA GLN A 21 0.93 -2.89 -19.87
C GLN A 21 0.70 -4.40 -19.90
N GLY A 22 -0.54 -4.80 -20.23
CA GLY A 22 -0.95 -6.21 -20.35
C GLY A 22 -1.18 -6.95 -19.03
N PHE A 23 -1.37 -6.24 -17.91
CA PHE A 23 -2.02 -6.80 -16.72
C PHE A 23 -3.53 -6.55 -16.78
N LEU A 24 -4.34 -7.47 -16.24
CA LEU A 24 -5.80 -7.38 -16.30
C LEU A 24 -6.37 -6.33 -15.35
N LYS A 25 -5.77 -6.19 -14.16
CA LYS A 25 -6.16 -5.18 -13.17
C LYS A 25 -4.94 -4.42 -12.70
N VAL A 26 -5.02 -3.10 -12.77
CA VAL A 26 -3.95 -2.20 -12.35
C VAL A 26 -4.48 -1.34 -11.22
N ALA A 27 -3.74 -1.27 -10.12
CA ALA A 27 -3.93 -0.29 -9.06
C ALA A 27 -2.81 0.75 -9.14
N LEU A 28 -3.11 1.98 -8.75
CA LEU A 28 -2.14 3.09 -8.78
C LEU A 28 -1.69 3.42 -7.36
N ASP A 29 -0.37 3.42 -7.13
CA ASP A 29 0.27 3.88 -5.89
C ASP A 29 0.41 5.42 -5.91
N SER A 30 0.48 6.07 -4.75
CA SER A 30 0.70 7.52 -4.63
C SER A 30 2.14 7.96 -4.97
N ASN A 31 3.07 7.01 -5.08
CA ASN A 31 4.52 7.22 -5.16
C ASN A 31 5.15 7.72 -3.85
N ALA A 32 4.47 7.58 -2.70
CA ALA A 32 4.98 8.07 -1.41
C ALA A 32 6.35 7.50 -1.03
N TYR A 33 6.62 6.21 -1.33
CA TYR A 33 7.92 5.61 -1.07
C TYR A 33 9.04 6.24 -1.91
N TYR A 34 8.76 6.66 -3.14
CA TYR A 34 9.74 7.34 -3.99
C TYR A 34 10.13 8.70 -3.39
N HIS A 35 9.13 9.51 -3.01
CA HIS A 35 9.37 10.82 -2.38
C HIS A 35 10.10 10.68 -1.03
N PHE A 36 9.74 9.67 -0.23
CA PHE A 36 10.45 9.36 1.00
C PHE A 36 11.94 9.02 0.78
N ARG A 37 12.27 8.29 -0.29
CA ARG A 37 13.64 7.82 -0.55
C ARG A 37 14.52 8.83 -1.28
N TYR A 38 13.95 9.59 -2.20
CA TYR A 38 14.70 10.46 -3.12
C TYR A 38 14.42 11.95 -2.88
N GLY A 39 13.58 12.28 -1.90
CA GLY A 39 13.13 13.64 -1.63
C GLY A 39 12.06 14.12 -2.62
N GLY A 40 11.65 15.38 -2.43
CA GLY A 40 10.59 16.03 -3.20
C GLY A 40 9.22 15.96 -2.55
N THR A 41 8.26 16.66 -3.15
CA THR A 41 6.88 16.75 -2.67
C THR A 41 5.93 16.07 -3.65
N LEU A 42 4.87 15.46 -3.11
CA LEU A 42 3.79 14.92 -3.91
C LEU A 42 2.82 16.04 -4.29
N ASP A 43 2.71 16.34 -5.58
CA ASP A 43 1.65 17.21 -6.08
C ASP A 43 0.35 16.41 -6.14
N VAL A 44 -0.53 16.68 -5.18
CA VAL A 44 -1.83 16.01 -5.04
C VAL A 44 -2.69 16.21 -6.28
N ILE A 45 -2.76 17.42 -6.83
CA ILE A 45 -3.65 17.71 -7.97
C ILE A 45 -3.14 17.00 -9.21
N ARG A 46 -1.82 17.10 -9.48
CA ARG A 46 -1.21 16.40 -10.61
C ARG A 46 -1.36 14.89 -10.51
N TYR A 47 -1.23 14.32 -9.31
CA TYR A 47 -1.50 12.90 -9.09
C TYR A 47 -2.96 12.56 -9.40
N MET A 48 -3.91 13.38 -8.96
CA MET A 48 -5.33 13.13 -9.21
C MET A 48 -5.69 13.19 -10.70
N GLU A 49 -5.10 14.10 -11.48
CA GLU A 49 -5.24 14.14 -12.94
C GLU A 49 -4.78 12.83 -13.61
N ILE A 50 -3.64 12.28 -13.16
CA ILE A 50 -3.13 11.00 -13.65
C ILE A 50 -4.05 9.84 -13.23
N ALA A 51 -4.57 9.89 -12.00
CA ALA A 51 -5.45 8.87 -11.48
C ALA A 51 -6.78 8.79 -12.23
N VAL A 52 -7.40 9.92 -12.58
CA VAL A 52 -8.71 9.91 -13.28
C VAL A 52 -8.60 9.69 -14.78
N SER A 53 -7.44 9.94 -15.38
CA SER A 53 -7.20 9.69 -16.82
C SER A 53 -6.91 8.22 -17.14
N GLY A 54 -6.58 7.41 -16.13
CA GLY A 54 -6.32 5.98 -16.30
C GLY A 54 -7.50 5.10 -15.87
N ASN A 55 -7.49 3.84 -16.34
CA ASN A 55 -8.44 2.82 -15.92
C ASN A 55 -7.83 1.95 -14.82
N TYR A 56 -7.97 2.36 -13.56
CA TYR A 56 -7.44 1.64 -12.41
C TYR A 56 -8.55 0.97 -11.60
N ALA A 57 -8.28 -0.23 -11.09
CA ALA A 57 -9.19 -0.94 -10.18
C ALA A 57 -9.40 -0.17 -8.87
N TRP A 58 -8.35 0.54 -8.42
CA TRP A 58 -8.36 1.51 -7.33
C TRP A 58 -7.05 2.31 -7.35
N ILE A 59 -7.03 3.41 -6.62
CA ILE A 59 -5.86 4.26 -6.41
C ILE A 59 -5.58 4.41 -4.91
N SER A 60 -4.31 4.51 -4.53
CA SER A 60 -3.92 4.94 -3.19
C SER A 60 -4.23 6.42 -3.01
N ALA A 61 -4.69 6.82 -1.83
CA ALA A 61 -4.75 8.23 -1.51
C ALA A 61 -3.31 8.79 -1.43
N PRO A 62 -3.09 10.04 -1.88
CA PRO A 62 -1.82 10.73 -1.71
C PRO A 62 -1.36 10.76 -0.26
N ASP A 63 -0.25 10.08 0.07
CA ASP A 63 0.28 9.97 1.44
C ASP A 63 1.73 10.42 1.54
N VAL A 64 2.16 10.70 2.78
CA VAL A 64 3.51 11.12 3.12
C VAL A 64 4.01 10.23 4.26
N ILE A 65 5.02 9.41 3.96
CA ILE A 65 5.61 8.50 4.95
C ILE A 65 6.23 9.32 6.08
N GLY A 66 5.77 9.07 7.31
CA GLY A 66 6.24 9.76 8.51
C GLY A 66 5.45 11.01 8.89
N ASP A 67 4.50 11.46 8.06
CA ASP A 67 3.66 12.63 8.33
C ASP A 67 2.16 12.29 8.18
N PRO A 68 1.52 11.83 9.27
CA PRO A 68 0.12 11.43 9.22
C PRO A 68 -0.85 12.60 9.04
N GLU A 69 -0.48 13.82 9.46
CA GLU A 69 -1.34 14.99 9.30
C GLU A 69 -1.35 15.43 7.83
N THR A 70 -0.17 15.53 7.19
CA THR A 70 -0.09 15.83 5.76
C THR A 70 -0.77 14.73 4.93
N THR A 71 -0.60 13.47 5.29
CA THR A 71 -1.33 12.34 4.66
C THR A 71 -2.84 12.54 4.73
N TYR A 72 -3.36 12.93 5.90
CA TYR A 72 -4.78 13.19 6.09
C TYR A 72 -5.28 14.40 5.29
N GLN A 73 -4.53 15.50 5.30
CA GLN A 73 -4.87 16.70 4.52
C GLN A 73 -4.85 16.44 3.01
N ASN A 74 -3.89 15.65 2.54
CA ASN A 74 -3.80 15.22 1.15
C ASN A 74 -5.02 14.38 0.73
N TRP A 75 -5.45 13.44 1.57
CA TRP A 75 -6.68 12.67 1.34
C TRP A 75 -7.92 13.58 1.28
N LEU A 76 -8.06 14.53 2.20
CA LEU A 76 -9.17 15.51 2.16
C LEU A 76 -9.14 16.35 0.89
N THR A 77 -7.96 16.80 0.47
CA THR A 77 -7.76 17.61 -0.74
C THR A 77 -8.17 16.83 -1.98
N ALA A 78 -7.70 15.59 -2.12
CA ALA A 78 -8.08 14.69 -3.22
C ALA A 78 -9.60 14.44 -3.26
N ARG A 79 -10.23 14.20 -2.10
CA ARG A 79 -11.69 14.02 -2.03
C ARG A 79 -12.47 15.27 -2.43
N ARG A 80 -12.04 16.46 -1.99
CA ARG A 80 -12.66 17.74 -2.38
C ARG A 80 -12.53 17.96 -3.88
N TRP A 81 -11.34 17.74 -4.44
CA TRP A 81 -11.09 17.86 -5.87
C TRP A 81 -11.98 16.92 -6.69
N LEU A 82 -12.11 15.64 -6.30
CA LEU A 82 -13.02 14.70 -6.97
C LEU A 82 -14.47 15.18 -6.96
N LYS A 83 -14.96 15.67 -5.81
CA LYS A 83 -16.33 16.17 -5.66
C LYS A 83 -16.59 17.44 -6.48
N GLN A 84 -15.59 18.29 -6.67
CA GLN A 84 -15.71 19.53 -7.44
C GLN A 84 -15.71 19.29 -8.95
N ASN A 85 -14.99 18.27 -9.42
CA ASN A 85 -14.78 18.04 -10.85
C ASN A 85 -15.69 16.95 -11.45
N PHE A 86 -16.36 16.14 -10.62
CA PHE A 86 -17.16 15.02 -11.08
C PHE A 86 -18.44 14.85 -10.25
N GLU A 87 -19.57 14.57 -10.91
CA GLU A 87 -20.85 14.28 -10.24
C GLU A 87 -20.79 12.98 -9.42
N SER A 88 -20.05 12.00 -9.92
CA SER A 88 -19.72 10.75 -9.23
C SER A 88 -18.23 10.48 -9.32
N SER A 89 -17.65 9.88 -8.28
CA SER A 89 -16.20 9.64 -8.25
C SER A 89 -15.79 8.67 -9.36
N PRO A 90 -14.99 9.09 -10.35
CA PRO A 90 -14.57 8.22 -11.45
C PRO A 90 -13.56 7.15 -11.01
N VAL A 91 -12.98 7.32 -9.82
CA VAL A 91 -11.96 6.45 -9.26
C VAL A 91 -12.35 5.98 -7.86
N ARG A 92 -11.93 4.76 -7.53
CA ARG A 92 -12.01 4.24 -6.17
C ARG A 92 -10.70 4.54 -5.43
N MET A 93 -10.73 5.51 -4.53
CA MET A 93 -9.55 5.89 -3.74
C MET A 93 -9.53 5.17 -2.37
N ILE A 94 -8.38 4.61 -2.02
CA ILE A 94 -8.13 3.92 -0.75
C ILE A 94 -7.28 4.83 0.16
N PRO A 95 -7.80 5.34 1.30
CA PRO A 95 -7.00 6.11 2.24
C PRO A 95 -5.84 5.29 2.81
N VAL A 96 -4.72 5.94 3.13
CA VAL A 96 -3.54 5.28 3.71
C VAL A 96 -3.38 5.72 5.16
N TRP A 97 -3.31 4.74 6.07
CA TRP A 97 -2.94 4.93 7.45
C TRP A 97 -1.52 4.40 7.67
N GLY A 98 -0.64 5.25 8.21
CA GLY A 98 0.72 4.83 8.58
C GLY A 98 0.72 4.00 9.85
N TRP A 99 1.46 2.89 9.85
CA TRP A 99 1.70 2.12 11.07
C TRP A 99 2.35 3.02 12.14
N ASP A 100 1.98 2.80 13.41
CA ASP A 100 2.35 3.61 14.58
C ASP A 100 1.94 5.10 14.54
N THR A 101 1.04 5.49 13.63
CA THR A 101 0.45 6.85 13.64
C THR A 101 -0.84 6.91 14.47
N PRO A 102 -1.31 8.11 14.89
CA PRO A 102 -2.49 8.24 15.75
C PRO A 102 -3.74 7.53 15.20
N LYS A 103 -4.37 6.68 16.03
CA LYS A 103 -5.58 5.91 15.65
C LYS A 103 -6.77 6.76 15.25
N LYS A 104 -6.81 8.05 15.60
CA LYS A 104 -7.87 8.98 15.18
C LYS A 104 -8.04 9.00 13.65
N PHE A 105 -6.93 8.93 12.89
CA PHE A 105 -6.96 8.89 11.43
C PHE A 105 -7.50 7.57 10.91
N LEU A 106 -7.02 6.44 11.45
CA LEU A 106 -7.54 5.12 11.13
C LEU A 106 -9.06 5.05 11.34
N ASN A 107 -9.53 5.45 12.52
CA ASN A 107 -10.95 5.44 12.85
C ASN A 107 -11.76 6.30 11.87
N HIS A 108 -11.23 7.48 11.51
CA HIS A 108 -11.87 8.35 10.54
C HIS A 108 -11.92 7.71 9.14
N TYR A 109 -10.85 7.05 8.69
CA TYR A 109 -10.84 6.34 7.42
C TYR A 109 -11.81 5.16 7.39
N LEU A 110 -11.90 4.39 8.48
CA LEU A 110 -12.82 3.25 8.60
C LEU A 110 -14.31 3.67 8.54
N GLN A 111 -14.62 4.92 8.93
CA GLN A 111 -15.98 5.48 8.78
C GLN A 111 -16.31 5.88 7.34
N HIS A 112 -15.31 6.14 6.50
CA HIS A 112 -15.48 6.73 5.16
C HIS A 112 -15.07 5.81 4.01
N SER A 113 -14.37 4.72 4.31
CA SER A 113 -13.91 3.77 3.31
C SER A 113 -13.97 2.35 3.85
N ARG A 114 -14.52 1.44 3.03
CA ARG A 114 -14.51 0.01 3.31
C ARG A 114 -13.10 -0.59 3.31
N ILE A 115 -12.17 0.03 2.58
CA ILE A 115 -10.79 -0.44 2.50
C ILE A 115 -9.85 0.69 2.93
N VAL A 116 -8.90 0.38 3.79
CA VAL A 116 -7.83 1.28 4.22
C VAL A 116 -6.49 0.61 3.93
N GLY A 117 -5.57 1.35 3.32
CA GLY A 117 -4.20 0.91 3.13
C GLY A 117 -3.39 1.10 4.41
N ILE A 118 -2.54 0.13 4.77
CA ILE A 118 -1.62 0.24 5.91
C ILE A 118 -0.19 0.40 5.38
N GLY A 119 0.37 1.59 5.56
CA GLY A 119 1.72 1.96 5.17
C GLY A 119 2.73 1.86 6.33
N GLY A 120 4.01 2.11 6.07
CA GLY A 120 5.04 2.19 7.12
C GLY A 120 5.56 0.85 7.66
N LEU A 121 5.10 -0.29 7.12
CA LEU A 121 5.45 -1.62 7.63
C LEU A 121 6.77 -2.20 7.08
N VAL A 122 7.24 -1.70 5.94
CA VAL A 122 8.35 -2.28 5.17
C VAL A 122 9.63 -2.47 6.01
N MET A 123 9.97 -1.50 6.85
CA MET A 123 11.18 -1.57 7.69
C MET A 123 11.02 -2.58 8.82
N LEU A 124 9.86 -2.63 9.47
CA LEU A 124 9.55 -3.62 10.51
C LEU A 124 9.51 -5.04 9.94
N MET A 125 9.00 -5.22 8.72
CA MET A 125 8.97 -6.52 8.06
C MET A 125 10.38 -7.01 7.67
N ARG A 126 11.31 -6.10 7.34
CA ARG A 126 12.73 -6.45 7.12
C ARG A 126 13.40 -6.98 8.39
N GLN A 127 13.08 -6.42 9.55
CA GLN A 127 13.59 -6.90 10.85
C GLN A 127 13.18 -8.36 11.12
N GLY A 128 12.04 -8.82 10.57
CA GLY A 128 11.61 -10.21 10.66
C GLY A 128 12.56 -11.22 9.98
N LYS A 129 13.45 -10.74 9.11
CA LYS A 129 14.51 -11.52 8.45
C LYS A 129 15.88 -11.38 9.12
N SER A 130 16.01 -10.56 10.16
CA SER A 130 17.28 -10.28 10.81
C SER A 130 17.82 -11.50 11.57
N LYS A 131 19.14 -11.59 11.70
CA LYS A 131 19.78 -12.56 12.63
C LYS A 131 19.74 -12.07 14.08
N ASN A 132 19.51 -10.77 14.31
CA ASN A 132 19.35 -10.21 15.63
C ASN A 132 17.98 -10.61 16.22
N LEU A 133 18.00 -11.23 17.41
CA LEU A 133 16.81 -11.73 18.09
C LEU A 133 15.86 -10.61 18.54
N GLU A 134 16.39 -9.45 18.94
CA GLU A 134 15.60 -8.31 19.38
C GLU A 134 14.83 -7.69 18.22
N GLU A 135 15.49 -7.47 17.08
CA GLU A 135 14.85 -6.97 15.86
C GLU A 135 13.75 -7.93 15.39
N ARG A 136 14.02 -9.24 15.40
CA ARG A 136 12.99 -10.24 15.11
C ARG A 136 11.83 -10.16 16.08
N ALA A 137 12.07 -10.05 17.38
CA ALA A 137 11.00 -9.95 18.37
C ALA A 137 10.09 -8.73 18.11
N ILE A 138 10.65 -7.59 17.70
CA ILE A 138 9.90 -6.39 17.28
C ILE A 138 9.01 -6.71 16.07
N ALA A 139 9.55 -7.32 15.03
CA ALA A 139 8.79 -7.67 13.83
C ALA A 139 7.63 -8.65 14.11
N TYR A 140 7.87 -9.66 14.95
CA TYR A 140 6.82 -10.60 15.36
C TYR A 140 5.76 -9.95 16.25
N LYS A 141 6.14 -8.99 17.11
CA LYS A 141 5.18 -8.19 17.90
C LYS A 141 4.27 -7.37 16.97
N MET A 142 4.86 -6.66 16.00
CA MET A 142 4.11 -5.94 14.97
C MET A 142 3.17 -6.89 14.21
N LEU A 143 3.64 -8.05 13.76
CA LEU A 143 2.80 -9.00 13.02
C LEU A 143 1.60 -9.51 13.84
N ARG A 144 1.79 -9.75 15.14
CA ARG A 144 0.67 -10.11 16.04
C ARG A 144 -0.35 -8.97 16.15
N GLN A 145 0.10 -7.73 16.29
CA GLN A 145 -0.78 -6.56 16.36
C GLN A 145 -1.51 -6.33 15.03
N LEU A 146 -0.81 -6.45 13.90
CA LEU A 146 -1.39 -6.33 12.57
C LEU A 146 -2.44 -7.41 12.32
N LYS A 147 -2.14 -8.66 12.69
CA LYS A 147 -3.09 -9.77 12.63
C LYS A 147 -4.33 -9.47 13.47
N ALA A 148 -4.16 -9.05 14.72
CA ALA A 148 -5.28 -8.71 15.60
C ALA A 148 -6.17 -7.59 15.01
N LEU A 149 -5.54 -6.56 14.41
CA LEU A 149 -6.26 -5.50 13.71
C LEU A 149 -7.05 -6.05 12.51
N CYS A 150 -6.44 -6.92 11.70
CA CYS A 150 -7.14 -7.54 10.57
C CYS A 150 -8.22 -8.55 11.01
N GLN A 151 -8.13 -9.13 12.19
CA GLN A 151 -9.21 -9.94 12.78
C GLN A 151 -10.37 -9.07 13.25
N GLN A 152 -10.09 -7.87 13.75
CA GLN A 152 -11.12 -6.90 14.15
C GLN A 152 -11.88 -6.36 12.93
N TYR A 153 -11.19 -6.14 11.81
CA TYR A 153 -11.79 -5.69 10.54
C TYR A 153 -11.39 -6.62 9.37
N PRO A 154 -12.00 -7.82 9.28
CA PRO A 154 -11.63 -8.81 8.26
C PRO A 154 -11.89 -8.27 6.85
N GLN A 155 -10.88 -8.37 5.98
CA GLN A 155 -10.92 -7.95 4.58
C GLN A 155 -11.05 -6.42 4.37
N TRP A 156 -10.65 -5.60 5.36
CA TRP A 156 -10.70 -4.13 5.26
C TRP A 156 -9.34 -3.50 4.98
N PHE A 157 -8.24 -4.27 5.03
CA PHE A 157 -6.90 -3.70 4.92
C PHE A 157 -6.15 -4.15 3.68
N HIS A 158 -5.64 -3.19 2.91
CA HIS A 158 -4.56 -3.42 1.96
C HIS A 158 -3.23 -3.21 2.68
N ILE A 159 -2.32 -4.18 2.66
CA ILE A 159 -1.04 -4.08 3.36
C ILE A 159 0.05 -3.70 2.37
N TYR A 160 0.59 -2.48 2.51
CA TYR A 160 1.62 -1.99 1.59
C TYR A 160 2.98 -2.63 1.87
N GLY A 161 3.64 -3.10 0.81
CA GLY A 161 5.02 -3.56 0.85
C GLY A 161 5.24 -4.77 1.76
N CYS A 162 4.36 -5.77 1.68
CA CYS A 162 4.47 -7.02 2.42
C CYS A 162 5.68 -7.85 1.95
N ASN A 163 6.87 -7.47 2.43
CA ASN A 163 8.15 -8.01 1.97
C ASN A 163 8.70 -9.13 2.86
N TRP A 164 7.86 -9.73 3.71
CA TRP A 164 8.23 -10.83 4.60
C TRP A 164 7.26 -11.99 4.42
N THR A 165 7.72 -13.07 3.79
CA THR A 165 6.86 -14.21 3.41
C THR A 165 6.17 -14.88 4.59
N VAL A 166 6.80 -14.89 5.77
CA VAL A 166 6.19 -15.41 7.01
C VAL A 166 4.92 -14.64 7.39
N ALA A 167 4.81 -13.36 7.03
CA ALA A 167 3.61 -12.56 7.26
C ALA A 167 2.46 -12.88 6.31
N LEU A 168 2.71 -13.50 5.14
CA LEU A 168 1.66 -13.79 4.15
C LEU A 168 0.65 -14.81 4.67
N ASN A 169 1.10 -15.92 5.25
CA ASN A 169 0.21 -16.97 5.77
C ASN A 169 -0.80 -16.46 6.82
N PRO A 170 -0.39 -15.78 7.90
CA PRO A 170 -1.34 -15.29 8.90
C PRO A 170 -2.25 -14.18 8.37
N LEU A 171 -1.90 -13.49 7.27
CA LEU A 171 -2.68 -12.39 6.70
C LEU A 171 -3.57 -12.81 5.53
N ARG A 172 -3.30 -13.95 4.88
CA ARG A 172 -3.92 -14.36 3.59
C ARG A 172 -5.44 -14.34 3.58
N SER A 173 -6.10 -14.73 4.67
CA SER A 173 -7.56 -14.71 4.79
C SER A 173 -8.12 -13.51 5.56
N LEU A 174 -7.26 -12.66 6.10
CA LEU A 174 -7.64 -11.53 6.96
C LEU A 174 -7.48 -10.17 6.26
N ALA A 175 -6.42 -9.99 5.48
CA ALA A 175 -6.20 -8.78 4.69
C ALA A 175 -7.04 -8.82 3.40
N TYR A 176 -7.49 -7.66 2.95
CA TYR A 176 -8.13 -7.49 1.64
C TYR A 176 -7.17 -7.85 0.50
N SER A 177 -5.95 -7.34 0.59
CA SER A 177 -4.85 -7.67 -0.32
C SER A 177 -3.53 -7.20 0.25
N THR A 178 -2.43 -7.62 -0.36
CA THR A 178 -1.07 -7.15 -0.05
C THR A 178 -0.30 -6.97 -1.34
N ASP A 179 0.54 -5.95 -1.45
CA ASP A 179 1.54 -5.88 -2.53
C ASP A 179 2.93 -6.28 -2.01
N SER A 180 3.82 -6.60 -2.94
CA SER A 180 5.21 -6.89 -2.61
C SER A 180 6.11 -6.69 -3.82
N SER A 181 7.29 -6.12 -3.60
CA SER A 181 8.36 -6.08 -4.59
C SER A 181 9.29 -7.30 -4.54
N LEU A 182 9.04 -8.29 -3.67
CA LEU A 182 9.92 -9.45 -3.47
C LEU A 182 10.25 -10.22 -4.74
N ALA A 183 9.30 -10.33 -5.67
CA ALA A 183 9.55 -10.99 -6.95
C ALA A 183 10.67 -10.28 -7.75
N TRP A 184 10.71 -8.94 -7.69
CA TRP A 184 11.76 -8.14 -8.32
C TRP A 184 13.08 -8.21 -7.57
N ASP A 185 13.06 -8.32 -6.24
CA ASP A 185 14.26 -8.59 -5.45
C ASP A 185 14.88 -9.93 -5.87
N GLY A 186 14.06 -10.95 -6.07
CA GLY A 186 14.55 -12.24 -6.56
C GLY A 186 15.17 -12.19 -7.95
N ALA A 187 14.61 -11.37 -8.85
CA ALA A 187 15.17 -11.15 -10.17
C ALA A 187 16.48 -10.32 -10.14
N ARG A 188 16.62 -9.37 -9.21
CA ARG A 188 17.82 -8.51 -9.09
C ARG A 188 18.97 -9.16 -8.34
N TYR A 189 18.66 -9.93 -7.30
CA TYR A 189 19.66 -10.50 -6.39
C TYR A 189 19.82 -12.01 -6.55
N GLY A 190 19.20 -12.62 -7.58
CA GLY A 190 19.32 -14.06 -7.87
C GLY A 190 18.63 -14.97 -6.85
N LEU A 191 17.63 -14.47 -6.12
CA LEU A 191 17.02 -15.14 -4.97
C LEU A 191 15.53 -15.40 -5.20
N ILE A 192 15.18 -16.54 -5.82
CA ILE A 192 13.78 -16.92 -6.04
C ILE A 192 13.23 -17.50 -4.73
N ILE A 193 12.34 -16.75 -4.07
CA ILE A 193 11.61 -17.27 -2.91
C ILE A 193 10.47 -18.15 -3.43
N LEU A 194 10.70 -19.46 -3.46
CA LEU A 194 9.66 -20.46 -3.60
C LEU A 194 9.31 -20.97 -2.21
N TYR A 195 8.04 -20.93 -1.83
CA TYR A 195 7.54 -21.77 -0.75
C TYR A 195 6.68 -22.88 -1.37
N PRO A 196 6.76 -24.13 -0.86
CA PRO A 196 5.84 -25.19 -1.22
C PRO A 196 4.39 -24.85 -0.87
#